data_AF-A0A0R1LEH1-F1
#
_entry.id   AF-A0A0R1LEH1-F1
#
_cell.length_a   1.000
_cell.length_b   1.000
_cell.length_c   1.000
_cell.angle_alpha   90.00
_cell.angle_beta   90.00
_cell.angle_gamma   90.00
#
_symmetry.space_group_name_H-M   'P 1'
#
loop_
_entity.id
_entity.type
_entity.pdbx_description
1 polymer ?
#
loop_
_entity_poly.entity_id
_entity_poly.type
_entity_poly.pdbx_seq_one_letter_code
_entity_poly.pdbx_strand_id
1 'polypeptide(L)' 'MAKRHHAYVSPFAALMGAHRFEFATQLAQQTGLDPSQILFAYLQITASVAGMALSGETARQRTIDQQFQQFLTDAQAAD' A
#
# COMPACT_ATOMS: atom_id res chain seq x y z
N MET A 1 -5.11 -28.80 17.53
CA MET A 1 -5.86 -27.55 17.32
C MET A 1 -5.06 -26.66 16.38
N ALA A 2 -5.46 -26.58 15.11
CA ALA A 2 -4.74 -25.77 14.12
C ALA A 2 -5.05 -24.29 14.35
N LYS A 3 -4.09 -23.55 14.95
CA LYS A 3 -4.14 -22.09 15.00
C LYS A 3 -4.07 -21.61 13.55
N ARG A 4 -5.20 -21.18 13.00
CA ARG A 4 -5.25 -20.48 11.71
C ARG A 4 -4.53 -19.15 11.92
N HIS A 5 -3.26 -19.11 11.54
CA HIS A 5 -2.54 -17.84 11.36
C HIS A 5 -3.31 -17.10 10.27
N HIS A 6 -4.20 -16.17 10.65
CA HIS A 6 -4.76 -15.23 9.70
C HIS A 6 -3.58 -14.39 9.21
N ALA A 7 -3.03 -14.78 8.06
CA ALA A 7 -2.11 -13.94 7.32
C ALA A 7 -2.84 -12.63 7.08
N TYR A 8 -2.23 -11.53 7.53
CA TYR A 8 -2.78 -10.21 7.30
C TYR A 8 -2.88 -9.98 5.79
N VAL A 9 -4.09 -9.73 5.30
CA VAL A 9 -4.34 -9.46 3.89
C VAL A 9 -4.37 -7.95 3.71
N SER A 10 -3.35 -7.41 3.03
CA SER A 10 -3.33 -6.00 2.67
C SER A 10 -4.43 -5.64 1.68
N PRO A 11 -5.22 -4.60 1.93
CA PRO A 11 -6.13 -4.05 0.92
C PRO A 11 -5.37 -3.55 -0.33
N PHE A 12 -4.11 -3.15 -0.18
CA PHE A 12 -3.28 -2.66 -1.29
C PHE A 12 -2.37 -3.72 -1.92
N ALA A 13 -2.50 -5.00 -1.56
CA ALA A 13 -1.70 -6.09 -2.13
C ALA A 13 -1.81 -6.17 -3.67
N ALA A 14 -2.94 -5.73 -4.23
CA ALA A 14 -3.17 -5.66 -5.67
C ALA A 14 -2.12 -4.80 -6.42
N LEU A 15 -1.49 -3.83 -5.75
CA LEU A 15 -0.43 -2.99 -6.32
C LEU A 15 0.90 -3.74 -6.57
N MET A 16 1.12 -4.90 -5.93
CA MET A 16 2.22 -5.80 -6.26
C MET A 16 1.82 -6.93 -7.21
N GLY A 17 0.54 -7.06 -7.53
CA GLY A 17 0.02 -8.12 -8.40
C GLY A 17 -0.01 -7.75 -9.88
N ALA A 18 -0.56 -8.66 -10.70
CA ALA A 18 -0.74 -8.44 -12.14
C ALA A 18 -1.67 -7.26 -12.47
N HIS A 19 -2.65 -7.00 -11.59
CA HIS A 19 -3.63 -5.92 -11.76
C HIS A 19 -3.20 -4.57 -11.16
N ARG A 20 -1.90 -4.41 -10.86
CA ARG A 20 -1.37 -3.18 -10.22
C ARG A 20 -1.71 -1.90 -10.97
N PHE A 21 -1.69 -1.93 -12.30
CA PHE A 21 -2.00 -0.76 -13.13
C PHE A 21 -3.48 -0.40 -13.10
N GLU A 22 -4.37 -1.38 -13.20
CA GLU A 22 -5.81 -1.14 -13.11
C GLU A 22 -6.18 -0.59 -11.73
N PHE A 23 -5.65 -1.20 -10.67
CA PHE A 23 -5.90 -0.78 -9.30
C PHE A 23 -5.34 0.62 -9.00
N ALA A 24 -4.12 0.92 -9.46
CA ALA A 24 -3.57 2.28 -9.37
C ALA A 24 -4.39 3.29 -10.17
N THR A 25 -4.93 2.92 -11.33
CA THR A 25 -5.81 3.78 -12.13
C THR A 25 -7.11 4.09 -11.40
N GLN A 26 -7.70 3.11 -10.69
CA GLN A 26 -8.88 3.36 -9.87
C GLN A 26 -8.59 4.30 -8.70
N LEU A 27 -7.45 4.12 -8.02
CA LEU A 27 -7.03 5.03 -6.95
C LEU A 27 -6.74 6.43 -7.48
N ALA A 28 -6.10 6.54 -8.65
CA ALA A 28 -5.84 7.80 -9.35
C ALA A 28 -7.13 8.58 -9.62
N GLN A 29 -8.17 7.89 -10.12
CA GLN A 29 -9.48 8.50 -10.35
C GLN A 29 -10.15 9.02 -9.07
N GLN A 30 -9.90 8.39 -7.92
CA GLN A 30 -10.48 8.80 -6.63
C GLN A 30 -9.70 9.91 -5.93
N THR A 31 -8.40 9.99 -6.21
CA THR A 31 -7.47 10.91 -5.53
C THR A 31 -7.03 12.08 -6.40
N GLY A 32 -7.35 12.08 -7.69
CA GLY A 32 -6.83 13.06 -8.65
C GLY A 32 -5.35 12.88 -9.01
N LEU A 33 -4.67 11.88 -8.43
CA LEU A 33 -3.27 11.57 -8.70
C LEU A 33 -3.09 10.82 -10.02
N ASP A 34 -1.86 10.83 -10.55
CA ASP A 34 -1.49 9.92 -11.64
C ASP A 34 -1.28 8.48 -11.13
N PRO A 35 -1.69 7.46 -11.89
CA PRO A 35 -1.45 6.05 -11.54
C PRO A 35 0.05 5.74 -11.38
N SER A 36 0.91 6.42 -12.15
CA SER A 36 2.37 6.34 -12.04
C SER A 36 2.87 6.82 -10.68
N GLN A 37 2.32 7.94 -10.19
CA GLN A 37 2.69 8.51 -8.89
C GLN A 37 2.26 7.57 -7.76
N ILE A 38 1.07 6.97 -7.87
CA ILE A 38 0.55 5.99 -6.90
C ILE A 38 1.44 4.74 -6.83
N LEU A 39 1.80 4.16 -7.98
CA LEU A 39 2.69 3.00 -8.03
C LEU A 39 4.07 3.32 -7.47
N PHE A 40 4.62 4.48 -7.85
CA PHE A 40 5.91 4.92 -7.36
C PHE A 40 5.91 5.17 -5.84
N ALA A 41 4.89 5.86 -5.32
CA ALA A 41 4.72 6.10 -3.89
C ALA A 41 4.62 4.78 -3.12
N TYR A 42 3.87 3.80 -3.63
CA TYR A 42 3.78 2.47 -3.01
C TYR A 42 5.14 1.75 -2.96
N LEU A 43 5.93 1.80 -4.05
CA LEU A 43 7.29 1.25 -4.08
C LEU A 43 8.24 1.98 -3.12
N GLN A 44 8.14 3.29 -3.01
CA GLN A 44 8.95 4.08 -2.09
C GLN A 44 8.62 3.77 -0.63
N ILE A 45 7.33 3.61 -0.30
CA ILE A 45 6.86 3.26 1.05
C ILE A 45 7.31 1.83 1.40
N THR A 46 7.14 0.87 0.50
CA THR A 46 7.61 -0.51 0.73
C THR A 46 9.12 -0.56 0.94
N ALA A 47 9.91 0.19 0.17
CA ALA A 47 11.35 0.31 0.38
C ALA A 47 11.70 0.97 1.73
N SER A 48 10.99 2.03 2.10
CA SER A 48 11.20 2.73 3.39
C SER A 48 10.90 1.82 4.58
N VAL A 49 9.81 1.05 4.50
CA VAL A 49 9.40 0.09 5.54
C VAL A 49 10.31 -1.14 5.57
N ALA A 50 10.86 -1.57 4.42
CA ALA A 50 11.84 -2.64 4.37
C ALA A 50 13.12 -2.29 5.14
N GLY A 51 13.50 -1.01 5.20
CA GLY A 51 14.59 -0.50 6.03
C GLY A 51 14.27 -0.42 7.53
N MET A 52 13.01 -0.59 7.94
CA MET A 52 12.60 -0.56 9.34
C MET A 52 12.75 -1.94 9.99
N ALA A 53 13.32 -1.98 11.20
CA ALA A 53 13.42 -3.18 12.02
C ALA A 53 12.05 -3.56 12.64
N LEU A 54 11.11 -3.98 11.80
CA LEU A 54 9.78 -4.41 12.21
C LEU A 54 9.73 -5.91 12.53
N SER A 55 9.04 -6.25 13.62
CA SER A 55 8.92 -7.61 14.15
C SER A 55 7.95 -8.47 13.33
N GLY A 56 8.36 -8.83 12.12
CA GLY A 56 7.67 -9.79 11.24
C GLY A 56 6.96 -9.18 10.04
N GLU A 57 6.65 -10.04 9.07
CA GLU A 57 6.04 -9.67 7.79
C GLU A 57 4.71 -8.93 7.96
N THR A 58 3.86 -9.40 8.88
CA THR A 58 2.58 -8.76 9.22
C THR A 58 2.74 -7.31 9.68
N ALA A 59 3.77 -7.03 10.49
CA ALA A 59 4.02 -5.68 10.99
C ALA A 59 4.47 -4.75 9.86
N ARG A 60 5.40 -5.21 9.01
CA ARG A 60 5.81 -4.47 7.81
C ARG A 60 4.62 -4.16 6.92
N GLN A 61 3.85 -5.19 6.62
CA GLN A 61 2.74 -5.09 5.71
C GLN A 61 1.71 -4.07 6.21
N ARG A 62 1.35 -4.13 7.49
CA ARG A 62 0.46 -3.14 8.11
C ARG A 62 1.01 -1.72 8.06
N THR A 63 2.31 -1.53 8.30
CA THR A 63 2.94 -0.21 8.20
C THR A 63 2.91 0.34 6.78
N ILE A 64 3.14 -0.50 5.77
CA ILE A 64 3.02 -0.13 4.35
C ILE A 64 1.60 0.34 4.07
N ASP A 65 0.58 -0.44 4.45
CA ASP A 65 -0.81 -0.07 4.21
C ASP A 65 -1.19 1.25 4.90
N GLN A 66 -0.74 1.48 6.14
CA GLN A 66 -1.03 2.73 6.84
C GLN A 66 -0.37 3.95 6.19
N GLN A 67 0.92 3.86 5.89
CA GLN A 67 1.67 4.94 5.21
C GLN A 67 1.06 5.26 3.85
N PHE A 68 0.67 4.23 3.10
CA PHE A 68 0.08 4.40 1.78
C PHE A 68 -1.33 4.97 1.84
N GLN A 69 -2.16 4.54 2.80
CA GLN A 69 -3.47 5.14 3.03
C GLN A 69 -3.35 6.61 3.42
N GLN A 70 -2.37 6.97 4.26
CA GLN A 70 -2.11 8.37 4.59
C GLN A 70 -1.72 9.17 3.36
N PHE A 71 -0.84 8.65 2.50
CA PHE A 71 -0.48 9.29 1.24
C PHE A 71 -1.70 9.56 0.35
N LEU A 72 -2.59 8.57 0.19
CA LEU A 72 -3.81 8.76 -0.60
C LEU A 72 -4.76 9.80 0.01
N THR A 73 -4.86 9.82 1.35
CA THR A 73 -5.71 10.77 2.08
C THR A 73 -5.17 12.19 1.98
N ASP A 74 -3.86 12.36 2.09
CA ASP A 74 -3.17 13.66 1.94
C ASP A 74 -3.34 14.20 0.52
N ALA A 75 -3.17 13.33 -0.48
CA ALA A 75 -3.41 13.69 -1.87
C ALA A 75 -4.86 14.11 -2.15
N GLN A 76 -5.84 13.46 -1.51
CA GLN A 76 -7.25 13.86 -1.59
C GLN A 76 -7.56 15.17 -0.87
N ALA A 77 -6.81 15.50 0.18
CA ALA A 77 -7.01 16.72 0.97
C ALA A 77 -6.27 17.94 0.41
N ALA A 78 -5.35 17.72 -0.54
CA ALA A 78 -4.57 18.77 -1.20
C ALA A 78 -5.27 19.38 -2.43
N ASP A 79 -6.44 18.85 -2.81
CA ASP A 79 -7.37 19.38 -3.84
C ASP A 79 -8.48 20.24 -3.21
#